data_AF-A0A9J6BAE9-F1
#
_entry.id   AF-A0A9J6BAE9-F1
#
_cell.length_a   1.000
_cell.length_b   1.000
_cell.length_c   1.000
_cell.angle_alpha   90.00
_cell.angle_beta   90.00
_cell.angle_gamma   90.00
#
_symmetry.space_group_name_H-M   'P 1'
#
loop_
_entity.id
_entity.type
_entity.pdbx_description
1 polymer ?
#
loop_
_entity_poly.entity_id
_entity_poly.type
_entity_poly.pdbx_seq_one_letter_code
_entity_poly.pdbx_strand_id
1 'polypeptide(L)'
;MQTEKKITEIAGDEHDNQTSSTFVIEGEGHTLGNILKNIISNYADVQFCGYTLPHPVENKIHFRIQSTGKTKAIEILKRGLEDIKFICDTVLETPM
;
A
#
# COMPACT_ATOMS: atom_id res chain seq x y z
N MET A 1 16.48 22.13 0.85
CA MET A 1 15.27 21.44 0.34
C MET A 1 15.04 20.24 1.23
N GLN A 2 14.01 20.26 2.07
CA GLN A 2 13.64 19.09 2.88
C GLN A 2 12.90 18.12 1.97
N THR A 3 13.40 16.90 1.82
CA THR A 3 12.71 15.85 1.08
C THR A 3 11.51 15.40 1.90
N GLU A 4 10.30 15.80 1.52
CA GLU A 4 9.08 15.32 2.14
C GLU A 4 8.97 13.80 1.97
N LYS A 5 8.69 13.06 3.06
CA LYS A 5 8.50 11.62 3.00
C LYS A 5 7.19 11.31 2.26
N LYS A 6 7.28 10.70 1.08
CA LYS A 6 6.14 10.28 0.26
C LYS A 6 5.20 9.29 0.98
N ILE A 7 5.72 8.48 1.91
CA ILE A 7 4.95 7.48 2.67
C ILE A 7 5.26 7.63 4.16
N THR A 8 4.21 7.70 4.98
CA THR A 8 4.30 7.77 6.45
C THR A 8 3.35 6.76 7.09
N GLU A 9 3.80 6.01 8.10
CA GLU A 9 2.93 5.14 8.89
C GLU A 9 2.33 5.93 10.05
N ILE A 10 1.00 5.91 10.20
CA ILE A 10 0.27 6.76 11.17
C ILE A 10 -0.50 5.98 12.24
N ALA A 11 -0.68 4.67 12.06
CA ALA A 11 -1.30 3.81 13.05
C ALA A 11 -0.85 2.36 12.80
N GLY A 12 -0.33 1.70 13.83
CA GLY A 12 0.03 0.28 13.86
C GLY A 12 -0.62 -0.40 15.08
N ASP A 13 -0.71 -1.73 15.10
CA ASP A 13 -0.91 -2.45 16.37
C ASP A 13 0.29 -2.23 17.30
N GLU A 14 0.04 -2.02 18.60
CA GLU A 14 1.08 -1.81 19.62
C GLU A 14 1.90 -3.08 19.91
N HIS A 15 1.51 -4.21 19.31
CA HIS A 15 2.20 -5.49 19.42
C HIS A 15 3.40 -5.56 18.48
N ASP A 16 4.45 -6.28 18.92
CA ASP A 16 5.78 -6.38 18.27
C ASP A 16 5.74 -6.86 16.80
N ASN A 17 4.62 -7.48 16.38
CA ASN A 17 4.47 -8.00 15.04
C ASN A 17 3.98 -6.99 13.99
N GLN A 18 3.48 -5.80 14.36
CA GLN A 18 3.03 -4.74 13.42
C GLN A 18 2.24 -5.30 12.22
N THR A 19 1.23 -6.11 12.54
CA THR A 19 0.44 -6.88 11.58
C THR A 19 -0.67 -6.05 10.96
N SER A 20 -1.04 -4.92 11.58
CA SER A 20 -2.09 -4.03 11.13
C SER A 20 -1.61 -2.59 11.13
N SER A 21 -1.34 -2.03 9.95
CA SER A 21 -0.88 -0.64 9.82
C SER A 21 -1.67 0.19 8.82
N THR A 22 -1.70 1.51 9.04
CA THR A 22 -2.23 2.52 8.12
C THR A 22 -1.10 3.42 7.63
N PHE A 23 -0.94 3.47 6.31
CA PHE A 23 0.07 4.26 5.62
C PHE A 23 -0.59 5.45 4.93
N VAL A 24 -0.07 6.64 5.16
CA VAL A 24 -0.39 7.85 4.39
C VAL A 24 0.56 7.91 3.20
N ILE A 25 -0.01 7.97 2.00
CA ILE A 25 0.75 8.14 0.77
C ILE A 25 0.39 9.50 0.18
N GLU A 26 1.33 10.44 0.26
CA GLU A 26 1.17 11.82 -0.19
C GLU A 26 1.21 11.89 -1.72
N GLY A 27 0.47 12.82 -2.32
CA GLY A 27 0.39 13.05 -3.76
C GLY A 27 -0.26 11.93 -4.58
N GLU A 28 -0.95 10.98 -3.95
CA GLU A 28 -1.57 9.82 -4.61
C GLU A 28 -3.08 9.77 -4.35
N GLY A 29 -3.81 9.12 -5.26
CA GLY A 29 -5.28 9.05 -5.23
C GLY A 29 -5.85 7.69 -5.64
N HIS A 30 -7.05 7.70 -6.22
CA HIS A 30 -7.78 6.49 -6.59
C HIS A 30 -7.02 5.54 -7.52
N THR A 31 -6.17 6.07 -8.40
CA THR A 31 -5.38 5.26 -9.34
C THR A 31 -4.47 4.29 -8.59
N LEU A 32 -3.49 4.81 -7.83
CA LEU A 32 -2.58 3.97 -7.05
C LEU A 32 -3.34 3.17 -5.98
N GLY A 33 -4.30 3.81 -5.29
CA GLY A 33 -5.10 3.17 -4.24
C GLY A 33 -5.85 1.93 -4.72
N ASN A 34 -6.56 2.02 -5.86
CA ASN A 34 -7.30 0.89 -6.42
C ASN A 34 -6.36 -0.23 -6.89
N ILE A 35 -5.24 0.12 -7.54
CA ILE A 35 -4.27 -0.87 -8.02
C ILE A 35 -3.66 -1.63 -6.84
N LEU A 36 -3.15 -0.92 -5.84
CA LEU A 36 -2.59 -1.53 -4.63
C LEU A 36 -3.62 -2.40 -3.92
N LYS A 37 -4.85 -1.89 -3.73
CA LYS A 37 -5.92 -2.67 -3.12
C LYS A 37 -6.16 -3.95 -3.90
N ASN A 38 -6.25 -3.89 -5.23
CA ASN A 38 -6.55 -5.06 -6.04
C ASN A 38 -5.44 -6.12 -5.93
N ILE A 39 -4.17 -5.72 -6.03
CA ILE A 39 -3.03 -6.65 -5.93
C ILE A 39 -2.95 -7.25 -4.52
N ILE A 40 -2.95 -6.40 -3.49
CA ILE A 40 -2.74 -6.83 -2.10
C ILE A 40 -3.90 -7.69 -1.60
N SER A 41 -5.14 -7.47 -2.07
CA SER A 41 -6.30 -8.30 -1.70
C SER A 41 -6.16 -9.76 -2.10
N ASN A 42 -5.29 -10.09 -3.06
CA ASN A 42 -5.09 -11.46 -3.55
C ASN A 42 -4.01 -12.23 -2.78
N TYR A 43 -3.32 -11.58 -1.83
CA TYR A 43 -2.28 -12.23 -1.05
C TYR A 43 -2.85 -13.11 0.06
N ALA A 44 -2.37 -14.36 0.16
CA ALA A 44 -2.85 -15.34 1.14
C ALA A 44 -2.56 -14.96 2.60
N ASP A 45 -1.55 -14.11 2.84
CA ASP A 45 -1.18 -13.62 4.17
C ASP A 45 -1.87 -12.30 4.56
N VAL A 46 -2.80 -11.79 3.73
CA VAL A 46 -3.60 -10.58 3.99
C VAL A 46 -5.02 -10.96 4.38
N GLN A 47 -5.46 -10.45 5.53
CA GLN A 47 -6.85 -10.58 5.99
C GLN A 47 -7.72 -9.44 5.46
N PHE A 48 -7.18 -8.23 5.40
CA PHE A 48 -7.89 -7.05 4.92
C PHE A 48 -6.90 -6.02 4.35
N CYS A 49 -7.30 -5.37 3.26
CA CYS A 49 -6.69 -4.13 2.83
C CYS A 49 -7.71 -3.19 2.18
N GLY A 50 -7.46 -1.88 2.29
CA GLY A 50 -8.31 -0.88 1.66
C GLY A 50 -7.68 0.51 1.75
N TYR A 51 -8.27 1.47 1.03
CA TYR A 51 -7.83 2.86 1.10
C TYR A 51 -9.00 3.83 1.16
N THR A 52 -8.74 5.01 1.72
CA THR A 52 -9.67 6.13 1.75
C THR A 52 -8.97 7.40 1.32
N LEU A 53 -9.69 8.29 0.64
CA LEU A 53 -9.30 9.69 0.51
C LEU A 53 -9.90 10.43 1.71
N PRO A 54 -9.08 10.91 2.66
CA PRO A 54 -9.58 11.58 3.86
C PRO A 54 -10.37 12.85 3.52
N HIS A 55 -9.97 13.55 2.45
CA HIS A 55 -10.70 14.70 1.92
C HIS A 55 -10.43 14.87 0.42
N PRO A 56 -11.41 15.21 -0.44
CA PRO A 56 -11.23 15.32 -1.89
C PRO A 56 -10.19 16.36 -2.37
N VAL A 57 -9.90 17.35 -1.52
CA VAL A 57 -8.95 18.44 -1.83
C VAL A 57 -7.52 18.09 -1.42
N GLU A 58 -7.35 17.14 -0.50
CA GLU A 58 -6.03 16.68 -0.07
C GLU A 58 -5.60 15.56 -1.01
N ASN A 59 -4.52 15.78 -1.75
CA ASN A 59 -3.99 14.77 -2.65
C ASN A 59 -3.17 13.76 -1.84
N LYS A 60 -3.82 12.93 -1.03
CA LYS A 60 -3.21 11.81 -0.29
C LYS A 60 -4.21 10.71 -0.04
N ILE A 61 -3.73 9.47 0.08
CA ILE A 61 -4.55 8.33 0.50
C ILE A 61 -4.10 7.79 1.85
N HIS A 62 -5.05 7.29 2.64
CA HIS A 62 -4.76 6.43 3.78
C HIS A 62 -4.98 4.98 3.33
N PHE A 63 -3.92 4.18 3.30
CA PHE A 63 -3.93 2.79 2.91
C PHE A 63 -3.78 1.90 4.15
N ARG A 64 -4.78 1.08 4.45
CA ARG A 64 -4.77 0.19 5.60
C ARG A 64 -4.55 -1.25 5.17
N ILE A 65 -3.68 -1.96 5.90
CA ILE A 65 -3.38 -3.37 5.72
C ILE A 65 -3.55 -4.06 7.07
N GLN A 66 -4.15 -5.25 7.06
CA GLN A 66 -4.20 -6.18 8.17
C GLN A 66 -3.78 -7.55 7.66
N SER A 67 -2.69 -8.08 8.22
CA SER A 67 -2.17 -9.40 7.89
C SER A 67 -2.82 -10.49 8.75
N THR A 68 -2.58 -11.73 8.35
CA THR A 68 -2.98 -12.94 9.10
C THR A 68 -2.11 -13.22 10.33
N GLY A 69 -1.17 -12.32 10.69
CA GLY A 69 -0.33 -12.41 11.88
C GLY A 69 1.12 -12.85 11.64
N LYS A 70 1.45 -13.32 10.43
CA LYS A 70 2.78 -13.84 10.08
C LYS A 70 3.70 -12.82 9.41
N THR A 71 3.11 -11.87 8.69
CA THR A 71 3.84 -10.89 7.88
C THR A 71 3.54 -9.49 8.39
N LYS A 72 4.56 -8.64 8.52
CA LYS A 72 4.38 -7.24 8.90
C LYS A 72 3.65 -6.48 7.79
N ALA A 73 2.78 -5.54 8.16
CA ALA A 73 2.02 -4.74 7.19
C ALA A 73 2.94 -3.96 6.23
N ILE A 74 4.09 -3.49 6.71
CA ILE A 74 5.08 -2.78 5.87
C ILE A 74 5.71 -3.68 4.79
N GLU A 75 5.95 -4.95 5.09
CA GLU A 75 6.52 -5.90 4.12
C GLU A 75 5.49 -6.25 3.04
N ILE A 76 4.22 -6.36 3.42
CA ILE A 76 3.11 -6.54 2.47
C ILE A 76 2.99 -5.32 1.54
N LEU A 77 3.11 -4.09 2.08
CA LEU A 77 3.07 -2.87 1.27
C LEU A 77 4.23 -2.82 0.25
N LYS A 78 5.46 -3.12 0.70
CA LYS A 78 6.64 -3.18 -0.18
C LYS A 78 6.45 -4.18 -1.31
N ARG A 79 6.03 -5.41 -0.98
CA ARG A 79 5.73 -6.45 -1.98
C ARG A 79 4.67 -5.97 -2.98
N GLY A 80 3.60 -5.33 -2.50
CA GLY A 80 2.56 -4.75 -3.36
C GLY A 80 3.09 -3.73 -4.36
N LEU A 81 4.01 -2.85 -3.94
CA LEU A 81 4.64 -1.87 -4.83
C LEU A 81 5.60 -2.52 -5.83
N GLU A 82 6.36 -3.52 -5.41
CA GLU A 82 7.26 -4.29 -6.27
C GLU A 82 6.48 -5.05 -7.35
N ASP A 83 5.36 -5.68 -7.00
CA ASP A 83 4.50 -6.40 -7.94
C ASP A 83 3.89 -5.44 -8.98
N ILE A 84 3.46 -4.23 -8.57
CA ILE A 84 2.99 -3.20 -9.52
C ILE A 84 4.08 -2.88 -10.53
N LYS A 85 5.30 -2.62 -10.05
CA LYS A 85 6.43 -2.30 -10.90
C LYS A 85 6.71 -3.44 -11.89
N PHE A 86 6.77 -4.68 -11.39
CA PHE A 86 7.00 -5.87 -12.20
C PHE A 86 5.93 -6.05 -13.30
N ILE A 87 4.66 -5.81 -12.97
CA ILE A 87 3.57 -5.86 -13.97
C ILE A 87 3.78 -4.80 -15.05
N CYS A 88 4.11 -3.56 -14.66
CA CYS A 88 4.38 -2.50 -15.62
C CYS A 88 5.56 -2.84 -16.53
N ASP A 89 6.66 -3.32 -15.96
CA ASP A 89 7.86 -3.71 -16.72
C ASP A 89 7.53 -4.85 -17.71
N THR A 90 6.79 -5.87 -17.24
CA THR A 90 6.34 -6.99 -18.08
C THR A 90 5.49 -6.53 -19.27
N VAL A 91 4.54 -5.62 -19.04
CA VAL A 91 3.66 -5.08 -20.10
C VAL A 91 4.46 -4.26 -21.10
N LEU A 92 5.51 -3.55 -20.68
CA LEU A 92 6.36 -2.75 -21.56
C LEU A 92 7.31 -3.61 -22.40
N GLU A 93 7.77 -4.73 -21.85
CA GLU A 93 8.73 -5.64 -22.49
C GLU A 93 8.06 -6.69 -23.39
N THR A 94 6.77 -6.97 -23.21
CA THR A 94 6.05 -7.94 -24.04
C THR A 94 5.61 -7.28 -25.35
N PRO A 95 6.25 -7.58 -26.51
CA PRO A 95 5.71 -7.15 -27.79
C PRO A 95 4.38 -7.89 -28.01
N MET A 96 3.32 -7.11 -28.22
CA MET A 96 2.03 -7.64 -28.68
C MET A 96 2.14 -8.14 -30.13
#